data_AF-A0A3Q9GI95-F1
#
_entry.id   AF-A0A3Q9GI95-F1
#
_cell.length_a   1.000
_cell.length_b   1.000
_cell.length_c   1.000
_cell.angle_alpha   90.00
_cell.angle_beta   90.00
_cell.angle_gamma   90.00
#
_symmetry.space_group_name_H-M   'P 1'
#
loop_
_entity.id
_entity.type
_entity.pdbx_description
1 polymer ?
#
loop_
_entity_poly.entity_id
_entity_poly.type
_entity_poly.pdbx_seq_one_letter_code
_entity_poly.pdbx_strand_id
1 'polypeptide(L)'
;MRLGTKDTWLRIALLLVSYMVLSALSFGLQRVADDGGVAALFGTLLALLPVVTVILAAWDGVKEGLSILWVFAPIACFLLPMFVFFNYTALIYGAAYSVLAMVANAIGALFHRTNSDS
;
A
#
# COMPACT_ATOMS: atom_id res chain seq x y z
N MET A 1 9.26 17.02 9.44
CA MET A 1 8.31 16.18 8.67
C MET A 1 7.97 16.91 7.40
N ARG A 2 8.00 16.22 6.25
CA ARG A 2 7.66 16.80 4.95
C ARG A 2 6.25 16.38 4.53
N LEU A 3 5.56 17.22 3.76
CA LEU A 3 4.32 16.82 3.09
C LEU A 3 4.62 15.85 1.95
N GLY A 4 5.24 16.27 0.85
CA GLY A 4 5.65 15.34 -0.23
C GLY A 4 6.37 16.02 -1.39
N THR A 5 7.20 15.26 -2.11
CA THR A 5 7.81 15.67 -3.39
C THR A 5 7.08 15.05 -4.58
N LYS A 6 7.42 15.49 -5.79
CA LYS A 6 6.92 14.88 -7.04
C LYS A 6 7.15 13.36 -7.05
N ASP A 7 8.29 12.90 -6.56
CA ASP A 7 8.61 11.48 -6.48
C ASP A 7 7.78 10.73 -5.44
N THR A 8 7.44 11.35 -4.30
CA THR A 8 6.49 10.78 -3.34
C THR A 8 5.11 10.61 -3.97
N TRP A 9 4.62 11.62 -4.68
CA TRP A 9 3.34 11.51 -5.41
C TRP A 9 3.37 10.44 -6.49
N LEU A 10 4.48 10.28 -7.20
CA LEU A 10 4.66 9.20 -8.17
C LEU A 10 4.58 7.81 -7.51
N ARG A 11 5.21 7.64 -6.34
CA ARG A 11 5.15 6.37 -5.57
C ARG A 11 3.74 6.10 -5.03
N ILE A 12 3.01 7.13 -4.62
CA ILE A 12 1.59 7.01 -4.21
C ILE A 12 0.71 6.65 -5.41
N ALA A 13 0.92 7.25 -6.57
CA ALA A 13 0.22 6.88 -7.80
C ALA A 13 0.51 5.42 -8.18
N LEU A 14 1.77 4.98 -8.05
CA LEU A 14 2.17 3.59 -8.27
C LEU A 14 1.49 2.63 -7.27
N LEU A 15 1.33 3.05 -6.01
CA LEU A 15 0.58 2.29 -5.00
C LEU A 15 -0.88 2.11 -5.42
N LEU A 16 -1.56 3.20 -5.83
CA LEU A 16 -2.94 3.15 -6.31
C LEU A 16 -3.11 2.19 -7.49
N VAL A 17 -2.22 2.29 -8.50
CA VAL A 17 -2.25 1.41 -9.67
C VAL A 17 -2.04 -0.03 -9.25
N SER A 18 -1.10 -0.29 -8.35
CA SER A 18 -0.81 -1.64 -7.85
C SER A 18 -2.00 -2.23 -7.10
N TYR A 19 -2.65 -1.45 -6.24
CA TYR A 19 -3.87 -1.86 -5.55
C TYR A 19 -4.99 -2.19 -6.53
N MET A 20 -5.18 -1.36 -7.55
CA MET A 20 -6.18 -1.60 -8.59
C MET A 20 -5.92 -2.87 -9.38
N VAL A 21 -4.70 -3.04 -9.87
CA VAL A 21 -4.31 -4.20 -10.68
C VAL A 21 -4.43 -5.49 -9.88
N LEU A 22 -3.92 -5.53 -8.64
CA LEU A 22 -3.99 -6.71 -7.79
C LEU A 22 -5.45 -7.06 -7.44
N SER A 23 -6.27 -6.06 -7.14
CA SER A 23 -7.69 -6.27 -6.82
C SER A 23 -8.47 -6.76 -8.04
N ALA A 24 -8.25 -6.16 -9.22
CA ALA A 24 -8.91 -6.55 -10.45
C ALA A 24 -8.52 -7.97 -10.90
N LEU A 25 -7.22 -8.31 -10.81
CA LEU A 25 -6.73 -9.65 -11.11
C LEU A 25 -7.34 -10.69 -10.16
N SER A 26 -7.32 -10.43 -8.85
CA SER A 26 -7.90 -11.33 -7.88
C SER A 26 -9.40 -11.51 -8.09
N PHE A 27 -10.14 -10.43 -8.33
CA PHE A 27 -11.57 -10.48 -8.63
C PHE A 27 -11.87 -11.30 -9.88
N GLY A 28 -11.09 -11.17 -10.95
CA GLY A 28 -11.21 -11.98 -12.16
C GLY A 28 -10.97 -13.47 -11.91
N LEU A 29 -9.90 -13.80 -11.17
CA LEU A 29 -9.55 -15.17 -10.81
C LEU A 29 -10.60 -15.82 -9.90
N GLN A 30 -11.20 -15.06 -8.99
CA GLN A 30 -12.26 -15.54 -8.10
C GLN A 30 -13.53 -15.98 -8.86
N ARG A 31 -13.78 -15.49 -10.08
CA ARG A 31 -14.96 -15.89 -10.87
C ARG A 31 -14.86 -17.30 -11.44
N VAL A 32 -13.66 -17.84 -11.56
CA VAL A 32 -13.38 -19.15 -12.17
C VAL A 32 -12.85 -20.17 -11.16
N ALA A 33 -12.54 -19.71 -9.95
CA ALA A 33 -12.09 -20.55 -8.85
C ALA A 33 -13.27 -21.26 -8.17
N ASP A 34 -13.00 -22.44 -7.62
CA ASP A 34 -13.88 -23.12 -6.67
C ASP A 34 -13.86 -22.42 -5.30
N ASP A 35 -14.75 -22.81 -4.39
CA ASP A 35 -14.90 -22.17 -3.08
C ASP A 35 -13.59 -22.16 -2.27
N GLY A 36 -12.80 -23.24 -2.37
CA GLY A 36 -11.46 -23.32 -1.77
C GLY A 36 -10.47 -22.35 -2.40
N GLY A 37 -10.45 -22.25 -3.73
CA GLY A 37 -9.62 -21.30 -4.46
C GLY A 37 -9.97 -19.84 -4.19
N VAL A 38 -11.26 -19.51 -4.04
CA VAL A 38 -11.71 -18.14 -3.72
C VAL A 38 -11.14 -17.68 -2.36
N ALA A 39 -11.19 -18.54 -1.35
CA ALA A 39 -10.65 -18.24 -0.02
C ALA A 39 -9.12 -18.05 -0.05
N ALA A 40 -8.40 -18.92 -0.78
CA ALA A 40 -6.95 -18.83 -0.95
C ALA A 40 -6.52 -17.56 -1.69
N LEU A 41 -7.23 -17.19 -2.77
CA LEU A 41 -6.99 -15.97 -3.53
C LEU A 41 -7.22 -14.71 -2.68
N PHE A 42 -8.28 -14.70 -1.88
CA PHE A 42 -8.58 -13.58 -0.97
C PHE A 42 -7.49 -13.43 0.10
N GLY A 43 -7.07 -14.53 0.74
CA GLY A 43 -5.98 -14.50 1.72
C GLY A 43 -4.64 -14.04 1.11
N THR A 44 -4.32 -14.50 -0.11
CA THR A 44 -3.10 -14.12 -0.83
C THR A 44 -3.11 -12.62 -1.16
N LEU A 45 -4.25 -12.11 -1.63
CA LEU A 45 -4.42 -10.69 -1.94
C LEU A 45 -4.25 -9.80 -0.69
N LEU A 46 -4.86 -10.21 0.43
CA LEU A 46 -4.71 -9.54 1.72
C LEU A 46 -3.26 -9.52 2.23
N ALA A 47 -2.43 -10.49 1.84
CA ALA A 47 -1.00 -10.48 2.15
C ALA A 47 -0.19 -9.64 1.16
N LEU A 48 -0.55 -9.62 -0.14
CA LEU A 48 0.19 -8.89 -1.17
C LEU A 48 0.02 -7.37 -1.08
N LEU A 49 -1.20 -6.88 -0.84
CA LEU A 49 -1.48 -5.44 -0.72
C LEU A 49 -0.61 -4.74 0.35
N PRO A 50 -0.52 -5.23 1.61
CA PRO A 50 0.34 -4.61 2.61
C PRO A 50 1.82 -4.72 2.25
N VAL A 51 2.26 -5.81 1.59
CA VAL A 51 3.66 -5.95 1.15
C VAL A 51 4.04 -4.85 0.16
N VAL A 52 3.24 -4.61 -0.88
CA VAL A 52 3.48 -3.51 -1.83
C VAL A 52 3.50 -2.16 -1.12
N THR A 53 2.60 -1.98 -0.15
CA THR A 53 2.52 -0.75 0.65
C THR A 53 3.80 -0.51 1.43
N VAL A 54 4.29 -1.52 2.14
CA VAL A 54 5.52 -1.45 2.94
C VAL A 54 6.72 -1.18 2.04
N ILE A 55 6.84 -1.86 0.90
CA ILE A 55 7.96 -1.66 -0.03
C ILE A 55 8.01 -0.23 -0.53
N LEU A 56 6.89 0.31 -1.03
CA LEU A 56 6.86 1.68 -1.57
C LEU A 56 7.04 2.74 -0.48
N ALA A 57 6.45 2.54 0.69
CA ALA A 57 6.58 3.45 1.82
C ALA A 57 8.02 3.50 2.36
N ALA A 58 8.65 2.33 2.53
CA ALA A 58 10.05 2.23 2.94
C ALA A 58 10.98 2.82 1.87
N TRP A 59 10.75 2.54 0.59
CA TRP A 59 11.52 3.13 -0.50
C TRP A 59 11.42 4.66 -0.47
N ASP A 60 10.22 5.22 -0.33
CA ASP A 60 10.07 6.67 -0.19
C ASP A 60 10.83 7.22 1.02
N GLY A 61 10.75 6.53 2.15
CA GLY A 61 11.49 6.88 3.37
C GLY A 61 13.01 6.92 3.14
N VAL A 62 13.56 5.91 2.48
CA VAL A 62 15.01 5.81 2.20
C VAL A 62 15.48 6.93 1.26
N LYS A 63 14.69 7.24 0.23
CA LYS A 63 15.10 8.21 -0.80
C LYS A 63 14.87 9.65 -0.39
N GLU A 64 13.80 9.90 0.34
CA GLU A 64 13.27 11.25 0.53
C GLU A 64 13.05 11.64 2.00
N GLY A 65 13.27 10.71 2.93
CA GLY A 65 13.02 10.89 4.35
C GLY A 65 11.55 10.72 4.75
N LEU A 66 11.23 11.14 5.98
CA LEU A 66 9.92 10.92 6.60
C LEU A 66 8.84 11.82 5.97
N SER A 67 7.80 11.18 5.44
CA SER A 67 6.68 11.82 4.73
C SER A 67 5.34 11.52 5.39
N ILE A 68 4.61 12.57 5.77
CA ILE A 68 3.30 12.43 6.44
C ILE A 68 2.21 11.92 5.50
N LEU A 69 2.41 12.03 4.18
CA LEU A 69 1.45 11.52 3.19
C LEU A 69 1.24 10.01 3.33
N TRP A 70 2.24 9.24 3.77
CA TRP A 70 2.11 7.79 3.95
C TRP A 70 1.15 7.37 5.07
N VAL A 71 0.77 8.31 5.95
CA VAL A 71 -0.29 8.07 6.96
C VAL A 71 -1.67 7.97 6.30
N PHE A 72 -1.91 8.71 5.22
CA PHE A 72 -3.23 8.78 4.58
C PHE A 72 -3.27 8.14 3.19
N ALA A 73 -2.11 7.98 2.54
CA ALA A 73 -2.03 7.47 1.18
C ALA A 73 -2.60 6.04 1.04
N PRO A 74 -2.27 5.06 1.89
CA PRO A 74 -2.76 3.70 1.72
C PRO A 74 -4.28 3.61 1.87
N ILE A 75 -4.86 4.25 2.89
CA ILE A 75 -6.32 4.26 3.05
C ILE A 75 -7.00 4.98 1.87
N ALA A 76 -6.48 6.13 1.42
CA ALA A 76 -7.03 6.86 0.28
C ALA A 76 -6.95 6.05 -1.01
N CYS A 77 -5.81 5.40 -1.27
CA CYS A 77 -5.62 4.53 -2.44
C CYS A 77 -6.47 3.27 -2.37
N PHE A 78 -6.78 2.78 -1.16
CA PHE A 78 -7.61 1.59 -0.96
C PHE A 78 -9.11 1.86 -1.12
N LEU A 79 -9.58 3.09 -0.92
CA LEU A 79 -11.00 3.44 -1.07
C LEU A 79 -11.55 3.06 -2.45
N LEU A 80 -10.81 3.38 -3.51
CA LEU A 80 -11.28 3.13 -4.87
C LEU A 80 -11.45 1.62 -5.18
N PRO A 81 -10.45 0.74 -4.98
CA PRO A 81 -10.65 -0.70 -5.16
C PRO A 81 -11.64 -1.28 -4.14
N MET A 82 -11.76 -0.69 -2.94
CA MET A 82 -12.76 -1.09 -1.95
C MET A 82 -14.19 -0.97 -2.47
N PHE A 83 -14.54 0.15 -3.11
CA PHE A 83 -15.87 0.34 -3.68
C PHE A 83 -16.12 -0.50 -4.93
N VAL A 84 -15.07 -0.87 -5.68
CA VAL A 84 -15.20 -1.58 -6.96
C VAL A 84 -15.18 -3.11 -6.79
N PHE A 85 -14.30 -3.63 -5.93
CA PHE A 85 -14.01 -5.08 -5.83
C PHE A 85 -14.32 -5.69 -4.46
N PHE A 86 -14.37 -4.88 -3.41
CA PHE A 86 -14.57 -5.36 -2.04
C PHE A 86 -15.88 -4.85 -1.45
N ASN A 87 -16.08 -5.12 -0.15
CA ASN A 87 -17.25 -4.67 0.60
C ASN A 87 -16.88 -3.54 1.58
N TYR A 88 -17.88 -2.86 2.14
CA TYR A 88 -17.68 -1.70 3.02
C TYR A 88 -16.90 -2.02 4.31
N THR A 89 -16.91 -3.27 4.78
CA THR A 89 -16.15 -3.68 5.98
C THR A 89 -14.65 -3.78 5.71
N ALA A 90 -14.23 -3.83 4.43
CA ALA A 90 -12.83 -3.92 4.06
C ALA A 90 -12.02 -2.65 4.40
N LEU A 91 -12.68 -1.54 4.75
CA LEU A 91 -12.00 -0.29 5.15
C LEU A 91 -10.96 -0.50 6.27
N ILE A 92 -11.22 -1.47 7.16
CA ILE A 92 -10.32 -1.82 8.25
C ILE A 92 -8.92 -2.23 7.73
N TYR A 93 -8.85 -2.86 6.56
CA TYR A 93 -7.58 -3.24 5.93
C TYR A 93 -6.82 -2.00 5.44
N GLY A 94 -7.50 -1.03 4.82
CA GLY A 94 -6.87 0.23 4.41
C GLY A 94 -6.29 1.03 5.60
N ALA A 95 -6.98 1.01 6.74
CA ALA A 95 -6.47 1.59 7.99
C ALA A 95 -5.23 0.83 8.49
N ALA A 96 -5.26 -0.50 8.50
CA ALA A 96 -4.09 -1.32 8.90
C ALA A 96 -2.89 -1.07 7.97
N TYR A 97 -3.10 -0.98 6.65
CA TYR A 97 -2.03 -0.71 5.68
C TYR A 97 -1.42 0.68 5.88
N SER A 98 -2.21 1.64 6.36
CA SER A 98 -1.73 3.00 6.68
C SER A 98 -0.78 2.99 7.89
N VAL A 99 -1.09 2.21 8.92
CA VAL A 99 -0.18 2.01 10.06
C VAL A 99 1.12 1.35 9.59
N LEU A 100 1.03 0.30 8.77
CA LEU A 100 2.20 -0.38 8.22
C LEU A 100 3.06 0.56 7.36
N ALA A 101 2.44 1.37 6.50
CA ALA A 101 3.13 2.34 5.66
C ALA A 101 3.86 3.39 6.48
N MET A 102 3.23 3.92 7.53
CA MET A 102 3.85 4.90 8.42
C MET A 102 5.10 4.32 9.09
N VAL A 103 5.00 3.10 9.63
CA VAL A 103 6.15 2.41 10.26
C VAL A 103 7.25 2.15 9.23
N ALA A 104 6.90 1.65 8.05
CA ALA A 104 7.84 1.36 6.98
C ALA A 104 8.56 2.63 6.47
N ASN A 105 7.82 3.73 6.27
CA ASN A 105 8.39 5.02 5.87
C ASN A 105 9.31 5.57 6.95
N ALA A 106 8.93 5.46 8.23
CA ALA A 106 9.77 5.87 9.33
C ALA A 106 11.08 5.08 9.39
N ILE A 107 11.01 3.75 9.26
CA ILE A 107 12.20 2.88 9.19
C ILE A 107 13.08 3.30 8.01
N GLY A 108 12.51 3.47 6.81
CA GLY A 108 13.26 3.92 5.63
C GLY A 108 13.96 5.26 5.84
N ALA A 109 13.28 6.22 6.48
CA ALA A 109 13.81 7.53 6.78
C ALA A 109 15.00 7.53 7.75
N LEU A 110 15.13 6.50 8.60
CA LEU A 110 16.32 6.34 9.44
C LEU A 110 17.57 6.10 8.60
N PHE A 111 17.47 5.27 7.54
CA PHE A 111 18.58 5.01 6.62
C PHE A 111 18.91 6.21 5.72
N HIS A 112 17.94 7.08 5.44
CA HIS A 112 18.18 8.32 4.69
C HIS A 112 19.16 9.24 5.45
N ARG A 113 18.97 9.38 6.76
CA ARG A 113 19.84 10.21 7.62
C ARG A 113 21.25 9.67 7.72
N THR A 114 21.41 8.35 7.78
CA THR A 114 22.74 7.73 7.78
C THR A 114 23.55 8.08 6.53
N ASN A 115 22.91 8.16 5.35
CA ASN A 115 23.59 8.54 4.11
C ASN A 115 23.84 10.06 3.97
N SER A 116 23.16 10.92 4.75
CA SER A 116 23.43 12.37 4.71
C SER A 116 24.58 12.80 5.62
N ASP A 117 24.91 11.97 6.60
CA ASP A 117 25.92 12.27 7.64
C ASP A 117 27.30 11.63 7.35
N SER A 118 27.45 10.93 6.21
CA SER A 118 28.70 10.31 5.72
C SER A 118 29.30 11.09 4.55
#